data_AF-A0A2P2KXG2-F1
#
_entry.id   AF-A0A2P2KXG2-F1
#
_cell.length_a   1.000
_cell.length_b   1.000
_cell.length_c   1.000
_cell.angle_alpha   90.00
_cell.angle_beta   90.00
_cell.angle_gamma   90.00
#
_symmetry.space_group_name_H-M   'P 1'
#
loop_
_entity.id
_entity.type
_entity.pdbx_description
1 polymer ?
#
loop_
_entity_poly.entity_id
_entity_poly.type
_entity_poly.pdbx_seq_one_letter_code
_entity_poly.pdbx_strand_id
1 'polypeptide(L)'
;MESITIPESSINQDDLFADLDRQNKLILKETKRMLKAHDDVGLLVRELRIEERMMRPGQFQLEKISEILEEKYCSKKRNLTMIDIFEDIRDKRINSFYYKDTKTIFNEMRAQGETEAQLRREWLGLG
;
A
#
# COMPACT_ATOMS: atom_id res chain seq x y z
N MET A 1 -48.15 15.43 -39.00
CA MET A 1 -47.46 15.56 -37.70
C MET A 1 -46.72 14.26 -37.47
N GLU A 2 -45.41 14.24 -37.73
CA GLU A 2 -44.58 13.06 -37.49
C GLU A 2 -44.23 13.01 -36.01
N SER A 3 -44.58 11.90 -35.35
CA SER A 3 -44.23 11.66 -33.95
C SER A 3 -42.75 11.32 -33.85
N ILE A 4 -41.98 12.18 -33.20
CA ILE A 4 -40.59 11.88 -32.83
C ILE A 4 -40.65 10.80 -31.74
N THR A 5 -40.30 9.57 -32.10
CA THR A 5 -40.11 8.48 -31.14
C THR A 5 -38.73 8.63 -30.52
N ILE A 6 -38.68 9.08 -29.27
CA ILE A 6 -37.44 9.06 -28.48
C ILE A 6 -37.16 7.58 -28.17
N PRO A 7 -35.97 7.04 -28.47
CA PRO A 7 -35.64 5.67 -28.07
C PRO A 7 -35.67 5.60 -26.54
N GLU A 8 -36.48 4.70 -25.98
CA GLU A 8 -36.42 4.39 -24.55
C GLU A 8 -35.00 3.94 -24.24
N SER A 9 -34.25 4.73 -23.47
CA SER A 9 -32.99 4.26 -22.91
C SER A 9 -33.34 3.21 -21.85
N SER A 10 -33.39 1.94 -22.27
CA SER A 10 -33.75 0.80 -21.41
C SER A 10 -32.59 0.37 -20.50
N ILE A 11 -31.87 1.31 -19.89
CA ILE A 11 -31.03 0.96 -18.75
C ILE A 11 -32.00 0.73 -17.60
N ASN A 12 -32.32 -0.54 -17.38
CA ASN A 12 -33.10 -0.96 -16.23
C ASN A 12 -32.37 -0.49 -14.96
N GLN A 13 -33.08 0.19 -14.05
CA GLN A 13 -32.50 0.66 -12.80
C GLN A 13 -31.89 -0.49 -12.00
N ASP A 14 -32.50 -1.68 -12.06
CA ASP A 14 -31.98 -2.88 -11.40
C ASP A 14 -30.64 -3.33 -12.01
N ASP A 15 -30.47 -3.22 -13.32
CA ASP A 15 -29.21 -3.54 -14.01
C ASP A 15 -28.11 -2.54 -13.63
N LEU A 16 -28.45 -1.24 -13.54
CA LEU A 16 -27.54 -0.19 -13.09
C LEU A 16 -27.08 -0.40 -11.64
N PHE A 17 -28.00 -0.76 -10.73
CA PHE A 17 -27.67 -1.06 -9.34
C PHE A 17 -26.82 -2.33 -9.21
N ALA A 18 -27.10 -3.36 -10.01
CA ALA A 18 -26.30 -4.58 -10.02
C ALA A 18 -24.86 -4.34 -10.52
N ASP A 19 -24.69 -3.50 -11.54
CA ASP A 19 -23.37 -3.12 -12.04
C ASP A 19 -22.57 -2.28 -11.04
N LEU A 20 -23.22 -1.32 -10.37
CA LEU A 20 -22.60 -0.54 -9.30
C LEU A 20 -22.18 -1.41 -8.11
N ASP A 21 -23.03 -2.35 -7.68
CA ASP A 21 -22.69 -3.30 -6.61
C ASP A 21 -21.51 -4.20 -7.01
N ARG A 22 -21.47 -4.67 -8.26
CA ARG A 22 -20.34 -5.43 -8.80
C ARG A 22 -19.04 -4.61 -8.79
N GLN A 23 -19.07 -3.37 -9.24
CA GLN A 23 -17.91 -2.48 -9.23
C GLN A 23 -17.43 -2.20 -7.79
N ASN A 24 -18.35 -1.93 -6.87
CA ASN A 24 -18.01 -1.72 -5.45
C ASN A 24 -17.34 -2.95 -4.85
N LYS A 25 -17.84 -4.16 -5.14
CA LYS A 25 -17.22 -5.41 -4.68
C LYS A 25 -15.80 -5.60 -5.24
N LEU A 26 -15.58 -5.23 -6.50
CA LEU A 26 -14.25 -5.30 -7.12
C LEU A 26 -13.27 -4.30 -6.48
N ILE A 27 -13.69 -3.05 -6.27
CA ILE A 27 -12.88 -2.03 -5.60
C ILE A 27 -12.52 -2.47 -4.18
N LEU A 28 -13.51 -2.94 -3.40
CA LEU A 28 -13.27 -3.42 -2.04
C LEU A 28 -12.29 -4.59 -2.00
N LYS A 29 -12.38 -5.51 -2.97
CA LYS A 29 -11.44 -6.63 -3.08
C LYS A 29 -10.02 -6.13 -3.34
N GLU A 30 -9.86 -5.16 -4.24
CA GLU A 30 -8.55 -4.64 -4.59
C GLU A 30 -7.94 -3.81 -3.47
N THR A 31 -8.71 -2.95 -2.80
CA THR A 31 -8.26 -2.21 -1.61
C THR A 31 -7.77 -3.15 -0.52
N LYS A 32 -8.49 -4.25 -0.26
CA LYS A 32 -8.05 -5.26 0.73
C LYS A 32 -6.72 -5.91 0.35
N ARG A 33 -6.48 -6.16 -0.93
CA ARG A 33 -5.21 -6.74 -1.41
C ARG A 33 -4.06 -5.75 -1.25
N MET A 34 -4.29 -4.48 -1.57
CA MET A 34 -3.28 -3.43 -1.41
C MET A 34 -2.91 -3.21 0.06
N LEU A 35 -3.91 -3.11 0.95
CA LEU A 35 -3.69 -2.98 2.40
C LEU A 35 -2.87 -4.16 2.95
N LYS A 36 -3.24 -5.39 2.57
CA LYS A 36 -2.48 -6.57 2.97
C LYS A 36 -1.04 -6.54 2.47
N ALA A 37 -0.81 -6.11 1.23
CA ALA A 37 0.55 -6.00 0.69
C ALA A 37 1.38 -4.95 1.43
N HIS A 38 0.78 -3.84 1.86
CA HIS A 38 1.44 -2.82 2.67
C HIS A 38 1.94 -3.39 4.01
N ASP A 39 1.08 -4.12 4.72
CA ASP A 39 1.44 -4.83 5.96
C ASP A 39 2.54 -5.87 5.72
N ASP A 40 2.39 -6.67 4.66
CA ASP A 40 3.31 -7.76 4.33
C ASP A 40 4.72 -7.24 3.97
N VAL A 41 4.84 -6.06 3.34
CA VAL A 41 6.14 -5.40 3.08
C VAL A 41 6.88 -5.12 4.40
N GLY A 42 6.19 -4.57 5.40
CA GLY A 42 6.78 -4.30 6.71
C GLY A 42 7.32 -5.57 7.36
N LEU A 43 6.55 -6.66 7.32
CA LEU A 43 6.97 -7.96 7.84
C LEU A 43 8.20 -8.51 7.12
N LEU A 44 8.21 -8.48 5.77
CA LEU A 44 9.37 -8.91 4.98
C LEU A 44 10.63 -8.10 5.30
N VAL A 45 10.52 -6.78 5.48
CA VAL A 45 11.66 -5.95 5.87
C VAL A 45 12.24 -6.43 7.20
N ARG A 46 11.39 -6.73 8.19
CA ARG A 46 11.85 -7.25 9.49
C ARG A 46 12.58 -8.58 9.34
N GLU A 47 12.06 -9.51 8.55
CA GLU A 47 12.69 -10.80 8.29
C GLU A 47 14.07 -10.64 7.66
N LEU A 48 14.16 -9.83 6.61
CA LEU A 48 15.41 -9.61 5.90
C LEU A 48 16.47 -8.93 6.79
N ARG A 49 16.06 -8.05 7.73
CA ARG A 49 17.00 -7.49 8.72
C ARG A 49 17.54 -8.57 9.66
N ILE A 50 16.75 -9.58 10.00
CA ILE A 50 17.21 -10.74 10.78
C ILE A 50 18.22 -11.55 9.96
N GLU A 51 17.94 -11.81 8.68
CA GLU A 51 18.85 -12.52 7.79
C GLU A 51 20.20 -11.81 7.66
N GLU A 52 20.18 -10.49 7.49
CA GLU A 52 21.38 -9.65 7.44
C GLU A 52 22.02 -9.40 8.83
N ARG A 53 21.45 -9.93 9.92
CA ARG A 53 21.90 -9.69 11.31
C ARG A 53 22.00 -8.21 11.67
N MET A 54 21.06 -7.40 11.18
CA MET A 54 20.96 -5.98 11.45
C MET A 54 19.99 -5.68 12.60
N MET A 55 20.01 -4.43 13.08
CA MET A 55 19.00 -3.95 14.01
C MET A 55 17.61 -4.03 13.37
N ARG A 56 16.64 -4.53 14.14
CA ARG A 56 15.25 -4.68 13.69
C ARG A 56 14.49 -3.37 13.89
N PRO A 57 13.75 -2.88 12.88
CA PRO A 57 12.77 -1.82 13.08
C PRO A 57 11.64 -2.29 14.00
N GLY A 58 11.14 -1.35 14.81
CA GLY A 58 9.90 -1.52 15.59
C GLY A 58 8.65 -1.59 14.69
N GLN A 59 7.48 -1.77 15.29
CA GLN A 59 6.23 -1.92 14.56
C GLN A 59 5.83 -0.63 13.85
N PHE A 60 5.79 0.49 14.57
CA PHE A 60 5.49 1.81 13.98
C PHE A 60 6.53 2.24 12.96
N GLN A 61 7.80 1.87 13.16
CA GLN A 61 8.82 2.11 12.15
C GLN A 61 8.59 1.31 10.86
N LEU A 62 8.08 0.08 10.94
CA LEU A 62 7.75 -0.71 9.75
C LEU A 62 6.55 -0.14 9.00
N GLU A 63 5.50 0.25 9.72
CA GLU A 63 4.34 0.93 9.14
C GLU A 63 4.78 2.19 8.40
N LYS A 64 5.62 3.02 9.05
CA LYS A 64 6.16 4.23 8.43
C LYS A 64 6.99 3.95 7.17
N ILE A 65 7.81 2.89 7.18
CA ILE A 65 8.57 2.48 6.00
C ILE A 65 7.63 2.10 4.85
N SER A 66 6.58 1.33 5.11
CA SER A 66 5.61 0.95 4.07
C SER A 66 4.84 2.16 3.53
N GLU A 67 4.46 3.12 4.38
CA GLU A 67 3.85 4.40 3.95
C GLU A 67 4.79 5.19 3.02
N ILE A 68 6.06 5.34 3.40
CA ILE A 68 7.05 6.06 2.59
C ILE A 68 7.24 5.38 1.22
N LEU A 69 7.26 4.04 1.18
CA LEU A 69 7.34 3.31 -0.08
C LEU A 69 6.10 3.53 -0.95
N GLU A 70 4.91 3.48 -0.36
CA GLU A 70 3.65 3.73 -1.07
C GLU A 70 3.64 5.14 -1.67
N GLU A 71 4.00 6.16 -0.89
CA GLU A 71 4.09 7.55 -1.34
C GLU A 71 5.11 7.73 -2.47
N LYS A 72 6.30 7.12 -2.33
CA LYS A 72 7.43 7.30 -3.24
C LYS A 72 7.23 6.58 -4.58
N TYR A 73 6.58 5.41 -4.57
CA TYR A 73 6.52 4.52 -5.74
C TYR A 73 5.10 4.29 -6.28
N CYS A 74 4.10 4.22 -5.41
CA CYS A 74 2.73 3.82 -5.79
C CYS A 74 1.85 5.01 -6.21
N SER A 75 2.44 6.19 -6.44
CA SER A 75 1.70 7.33 -7.00
C SER A 75 1.07 6.99 -8.36
N LYS A 76 -0.10 7.59 -8.64
CA LYS A 76 -0.92 7.35 -9.86
C LYS A 76 -0.17 7.45 -11.20
N LYS A 77 1.04 8.03 -11.24
CA LYS A 77 1.83 8.24 -12.47
C LYS A 77 2.70 7.05 -12.86
N ARG A 78 2.94 6.08 -11.96
CA ARG A 78 3.96 5.02 -12.17
C ARG A 78 3.41 3.60 -12.32
N ASN A 79 2.09 3.38 -12.21
CA ASN A 79 1.44 2.06 -12.30
C ASN A 79 2.05 0.97 -11.39
N LEU A 80 2.81 1.36 -10.37
CA LEU A 80 3.37 0.46 -9.37
C LEU A 80 2.42 0.40 -8.18
N THR A 81 2.27 -0.78 -7.59
CA THR A 81 1.44 -1.03 -6.42
C THR A 81 2.28 -1.59 -5.28
N MET A 82 1.74 -1.55 -4.05
CA MET A 82 2.37 -2.22 -2.92
C MET A 82 2.49 -3.74 -3.12
N ILE A 83 1.60 -4.33 -3.93
CA ILE A 83 1.67 -5.75 -4.31
C ILE A 83 2.95 -6.00 -5.12
N ASP A 84 3.24 -5.16 -6.12
CA ASP A 84 4.45 -5.31 -6.95
C ASP A 84 5.74 -5.18 -6.11
N ILE A 85 5.75 -4.23 -5.16
CA ILE A 85 6.87 -4.03 -4.24
C ILE A 85 7.04 -5.25 -3.33
N PHE A 86 5.94 -5.74 -2.75
CA PHE A 86 5.93 -6.94 -1.92
C PHE A 86 6.51 -8.14 -2.69
N GLU A 87 6.02 -8.39 -3.91
CA GLU A 87 6.47 -9.52 -4.74
C GLU A 87 7.96 -9.39 -5.10
N ASP A 88 8.43 -8.19 -5.45
CA ASP A 88 9.85 -7.95 -5.72
C ASP A 88 10.74 -8.23 -4.50
N ILE A 89 10.36 -7.74 -3.31
CA ILE A 89 11.09 -8.00 -2.06
C ILE A 89 11.04 -9.49 -1.71
N ARG A 90 9.90 -10.14 -1.87
CA ARG A 90 9.73 -11.57 -1.59
C ARG A 90 10.64 -12.41 -2.49
N ASP A 91 10.62 -12.14 -3.79
CA ASP A 91 11.27 -12.98 -4.79
C ASP A 91 12.78 -12.71 -4.87
N LYS A 92 13.20 -11.44 -4.71
CA LYS A 92 14.62 -11.05 -4.80
C LYS A 92 15.31 -10.94 -3.44
N ARG A 93 14.55 -10.98 -2.32
CA ARG A 93 15.06 -10.89 -0.94
C ARG A 93 16.02 -9.70 -0.77
N ILE A 94 17.20 -9.93 -0.19
CA ILE A 94 18.24 -8.91 0.03
C ILE A 94 18.74 -8.23 -1.26
N ASN A 95 18.50 -8.83 -2.43
CA ASN A 95 18.89 -8.27 -3.72
C ASN A 95 17.85 -7.29 -4.29
N SER A 96 16.64 -7.25 -3.73
CA SER A 96 15.58 -6.31 -4.13
C SER A 96 16.07 -4.86 -4.04
N PHE A 97 15.73 -4.07 -5.07
CA PHE A 97 15.95 -2.62 -5.05
C PHE A 97 15.16 -1.98 -3.90
N TYR A 98 13.89 -2.35 -3.74
CA TYR A 98 13.02 -1.80 -2.70
C TYR A 98 13.51 -2.17 -1.30
N TYR A 99 14.01 -3.39 -1.11
CA TYR A 99 14.61 -3.75 0.18
C TYR A 99 15.83 -2.89 0.51
N LYS A 100 16.73 -2.66 -0.45
CA LYS A 100 17.89 -1.79 -0.24
C LYS A 100 17.46 -0.37 0.09
N ASP A 101 16.42 0.13 -0.56
CA ASP A 101 15.87 1.47 -0.28
C ASP A 101 15.26 1.56 1.14
N THR A 102 14.56 0.51 1.62
CA THR A 102 14.05 0.47 3.00
C THR A 102 15.17 0.56 4.04
N LYS A 103 16.39 0.12 3.71
CA LYS A 103 17.56 0.22 4.58
C LYS A 103 18.03 1.66 4.69
N THR A 104 18.06 2.35 3.56
CA THR A 104 18.35 3.79 3.50
C THR A 104 17.32 4.56 4.32
N ILE A 105 16.03 4.34 4.07
CA ILE A 105 14.92 4.97 4.81
C ILE A 105 15.07 4.72 6.32
N PHE A 106 15.27 3.47 6.74
CA PHE A 106 15.41 3.14 8.16
C PHE A 106 16.61 3.86 8.82
N ASN A 107 17.73 3.99 8.12
CA ASN A 107 18.89 4.70 8.63
C ASN A 107 18.63 6.22 8.73
N GLU A 108 17.91 6.80 7.77
CA GLU A 108 17.49 8.20 7.78
C GLU A 108 16.54 8.49 8.94
N MET A 109 15.51 7.67 9.14
CA MET A 109 14.60 7.74 10.29
C MET A 109 15.37 7.77 11.61
N ARG A 110 16.36 6.88 11.76
CA ARG A 110 17.21 6.84 12.95
C ARG A 110 18.04 8.11 13.12
N ALA A 111 18.60 8.65 12.04
CA ALA A 111 19.37 9.88 12.09
C ALA A 111 18.49 11.08 12.48
N GLN A 112 17.21 11.06 12.12
CA GLN A 112 16.22 12.08 12.44
C GLN A 112 15.59 11.92 13.84
N GLY A 113 15.87 10.81 14.54
CA GLY A 113 15.30 10.53 15.87
C GLY A 113 13.90 9.93 15.85
N GLU A 114 13.43 9.44 14.70
CA GLU A 114 12.16 8.73 14.53
C GLU A 114 12.23 7.32 15.12
N THR A 115 12.24 7.27 16.45
CA THR A 115 12.21 6.03 17.22
C THR A 115 10.79 5.48 17.31
N GLU A 116 10.67 4.18 17.60
CA GLU A 116 9.36 3.54 17.87
C GLU A 116 8.54 4.29 18.92
N ALA A 117 9.19 4.75 19.99
CA ALA A 117 8.53 5.50 21.06
C ALA A 117 8.03 6.86 20.58
N GLN A 118 8.78 7.52 19.69
CA GLN A 118 8.37 8.80 19.10
C GLN A 118 7.16 8.61 18.19
N LEU A 119 7.24 7.70 17.23
CA LEU A 119 6.15 7.43 16.28
C LEU A 119 4.88 6.97 16.99
N ARG A 120 5.00 6.16 18.04
CA ARG A 120 3.85 5.77 18.88
C ARG A 120 3.17 6.96 19.55
N ARG A 121 3.93 7.96 20.02
CA ARG A 121 3.36 9.17 20.64
C ARG A 121 2.62 10.02 19.61
N GLU A 122 3.19 10.17 18.42
CA GLU A 122 2.54 10.87 17.31
C GLU A 122 1.22 10.21 16.92
N TRP A 123 1.20 8.88 16.81
CA TRP A 123 -0.02 8.12 16.53
C TRP A 123 -1.11 8.31 17.60
N LEU A 124 -0.71 8.44 18.87
CA LEU A 124 -1.62 8.73 19.98
C LEU A 124 -2.06 10.21 20.05
N GLY A 125 -1.56 11.08 19.17
CA GLY A 125 -1.83 12.52 19.20
C GLY A 125 -1.18 13.24 20.39
N LEU A 126 -0.10 12.68 20.94
CA LEU A 126 0.65 13.20 22.08
C LEU A 126 1.93 13.94 21.67
N GLY A 127 2.06 14.24 20.37
CA GLY A 127 3.23 14.85 19.73
C GLY A 127 3.14 16.37 19.66
#